data_AF-A0AA37UMS8-F1
#
_entry.id   AF-A0AA37UMS8-F1
#
_cell.length_a   1.000
_cell.length_b   1.000
_cell.length_c   1.000
_cell.angle_alpha   90.00
_cell.angle_beta   90.00
_cell.angle_gamma   90.00
#
_symmetry.space_group_name_H-M   'P 1'
#
loop_
_entity.id
_entity.type
_entity.pdbx_description
1 polymer ?
#
loop_
_entity_poly.entity_id
_entity_poly.type
_entity_poly.pdbx_seq_one_letter_code
_entity_poly.pdbx_strand_id
1 'polypeptide(L)'
;MSDAGSARISAVDLAAAIGLPRPTDEQAAVIESPMEPSLVVAGAGSGKTETMASRVLWLLANGRVGVPGILGLTFTRKAAGELGKRIGERIAQLEAAGLLPGEFDPFDAPTITTYNAFANTVFRDNALLVGREAEATVLGEPSAWQLARGLVARSLDDRLAQLGKSPDALTQAVLDLGRAMGEHVAAPDAVRAEAERFAGLLDLPAGKRTPYASVLAAVESVSALPPLVDLAVAFAELKEQRGLVEFSDQVALALQVVEGSPQVARDLRERFPVVLLDEYQDTSVVQTRLLAGLFRGAAVMGVGDPHQSIYGFRGASAANLGRFLVDFAAPPAARGEGPGPVGRYALATSWRNAESVLAAANALVDPLSRASAVPVERLRPARARRPARSSWPTPRPCPRRRMRWRRGSPTPSDPPAARGASRRPRRSCSAPDRPCPPSGPRSRRPGCRTASSDSAGCSPSPRSSTSSAACGCCTIRRPAAPSSACSPVPAGASASPTSPRCATWPAGSSTETTRSAGSTTRCAASCAPRSPRARTARSSTPSTSSRRRPRATAAWPPSARTGCSGCAPSAAS
;
A
#
# COMPACT_ATOMS: atom_id res chain seq x y z
N MET A 1 23.97 -24.39 23.52
CA MET A 1 24.03 -24.18 24.99
C MET A 1 22.61 -24.21 25.53
N SER A 2 22.42 -24.58 26.80
CA SER A 2 21.10 -24.89 27.35
C SER A 2 20.24 -23.64 27.57
N ASP A 3 18.94 -23.76 27.32
CA ASP A 3 17.92 -22.73 27.59
C ASP A 3 17.65 -22.63 29.10
N ALA A 4 18.51 -21.87 29.80
CA ALA A 4 18.39 -21.59 31.22
C ALA A 4 17.36 -20.45 31.42
N GLY A 5 16.09 -20.82 31.49
CA GLY A 5 14.97 -19.89 31.38
C GLY A 5 15.01 -18.73 32.38
N SER A 6 15.13 -17.51 31.86
CA SER A 6 14.60 -16.32 32.53
C SER A 6 13.07 -16.45 32.61
N ALA A 7 12.48 -15.96 33.71
CA ALA A 7 11.04 -15.90 33.82
C ALA A 7 10.49 -14.92 32.77
N ARG A 8 9.64 -15.39 31.86
CA ARG A 8 9.00 -14.55 30.86
C ARG A 8 8.16 -13.48 31.55
N ILE A 9 8.40 -12.21 31.20
CA ILE A 9 7.64 -11.08 31.72
C ILE A 9 6.26 -11.11 31.07
N SER A 10 5.17 -11.15 31.84
CA SER A 10 3.81 -11.09 31.29
C SER A 10 3.50 -9.70 30.74
N ALA A 11 2.46 -9.57 29.93
CA ALA A 11 1.94 -8.29 29.45
C ALA A 11 1.45 -7.40 30.62
N VAL A 12 1.03 -8.00 31.73
CA VAL A 12 0.57 -7.29 32.93
C VAL A 12 1.75 -6.76 33.74
N ASP A 13 2.76 -7.59 33.97
CA ASP A 13 3.97 -7.21 34.74
C ASP A 13 4.80 -6.18 33.97
N LEU A 14 4.94 -6.37 32.65
CA LEU A 14 5.57 -5.41 31.75
C LEU A 14 4.87 -4.04 31.82
N ALA A 15 3.53 -4.03 31.68
CA ALA A 15 2.77 -2.79 31.75
C ALA A 15 2.92 -2.09 33.11
N ALA A 16 2.93 -2.85 34.21
CA ALA A 16 3.17 -2.30 35.55
C ALA A 16 4.58 -1.70 35.68
N ALA A 17 5.62 -2.38 35.18
CA ALA A 17 7.01 -1.95 35.31
C ALA A 17 7.32 -0.65 34.53
N ILE A 18 6.74 -0.45 33.34
CA ILE A 18 6.87 0.81 32.56
C ILE A 18 5.70 1.80 32.75
N GLY A 19 4.89 1.62 33.81
CA GLY A 19 3.85 2.58 34.20
C GLY A 19 2.66 2.71 33.25
N LEU A 20 2.42 1.74 32.38
CA LEU A 20 1.26 1.70 31.48
C LEU A 20 0.00 1.17 32.19
N PRO A 21 -1.21 1.48 31.69
CA PRO A 21 -2.44 0.86 32.16
C PRO A 21 -2.39 -0.66 32.00
N ARG A 22 -2.81 -1.41 33.02
CA ARG A 22 -2.96 -2.88 32.95
C ARG A 22 -3.83 -3.26 31.73
N PRO A 23 -3.35 -4.15 30.84
CA PRO A 23 -4.15 -4.62 29.71
C PRO A 23 -5.36 -5.43 30.19
N THR A 24 -6.43 -5.44 29.39
CA THR A 24 -7.52 -6.43 29.53
C THR A 24 -7.04 -7.82 29.12
N ASP A 25 -7.77 -8.86 29.50
CA ASP A 25 -7.44 -10.24 29.12
C ASP A 25 -7.49 -10.43 27.58
N GLU A 26 -8.43 -9.73 26.90
CA GLU A 26 -8.47 -9.57 25.43
C GLU A 26 -7.14 -9.07 24.86
N GLN A 27 -6.56 -8.03 25.49
CA GLN A 27 -5.31 -7.41 25.06
C GLN A 27 -4.06 -8.23 25.44
N ALA A 28 -4.04 -8.84 26.62
CA ALA A 28 -2.95 -9.69 27.06
C ALA A 28 -2.77 -10.89 26.12
N ALA A 29 -3.86 -11.55 25.72
CA ALA A 29 -3.83 -12.64 24.75
C ALA A 29 -3.24 -12.23 23.39
N VAL A 30 -3.49 -11.00 22.93
CA VAL A 30 -2.88 -10.44 21.71
C VAL A 30 -1.39 -10.14 21.91
N ILE A 31 -1.03 -9.48 23.02
CA ILE A 31 0.34 -9.07 23.34
C ILE A 31 1.26 -10.29 23.45
N GLU A 32 0.84 -11.31 24.20
CA GLU A 32 1.62 -12.52 24.50
C GLU A 32 1.54 -13.61 23.41
N SER A 33 0.78 -13.39 22.33
CA SER A 33 0.54 -14.40 21.30
C SER A 33 1.84 -14.94 20.65
N PRO A 34 1.87 -16.21 20.20
CA PRO A 34 3.04 -16.80 19.54
C PRO A 34 3.61 -16.00 18.37
N MET A 35 4.83 -16.35 17.93
CA MET A 35 5.48 -15.77 16.75
C MET A 35 4.97 -16.43 15.46
N GLU A 36 3.65 -16.36 15.28
CA GLU A 36 2.88 -16.98 14.21
C GLU A 36 2.01 -15.91 13.52
N PRO A 37 1.51 -16.16 12.30
CA PRO A 37 0.50 -15.32 11.68
C PRO A 37 -0.72 -15.17 12.61
N SER A 38 -1.23 -13.94 12.76
CA SER A 38 -2.33 -13.64 13.68
C SER A 38 -3.25 -12.53 13.16
N LEU A 39 -4.56 -12.73 13.29
CA LEU A 39 -5.60 -11.75 12.96
C LEU A 39 -6.26 -11.24 14.24
N VAL A 40 -6.28 -9.92 14.42
CA VAL A 40 -6.92 -9.23 15.55
C VAL A 40 -8.10 -8.40 15.06
N VAL A 41 -9.31 -8.89 15.31
CA VAL A 41 -10.56 -8.21 14.96
C VAL A 41 -10.88 -7.19 16.04
N ALA A 42 -10.63 -5.92 15.76
CA ALA A 42 -10.52 -4.88 16.79
C ALA A 42 -11.43 -3.69 16.52
N GLY A 43 -12.48 -3.56 17.33
CA GLY A 43 -13.56 -2.60 17.11
C GLY A 43 -13.21 -1.12 17.32
N ALA A 44 -14.18 -0.26 17.04
CA ALA A 44 -14.03 1.19 17.15
C ALA A 44 -13.64 1.63 18.58
N GLY A 45 -12.39 2.10 18.73
CA GLY A 45 -11.85 2.59 19.99
C GLY A 45 -11.45 1.50 21.00
N SER A 46 -11.25 0.25 20.57
CA SER A 46 -10.81 -0.86 21.42
C SER A 46 -9.34 -0.80 21.87
N GLY A 47 -8.54 0.06 21.25
CA GLY A 47 -7.11 0.18 21.54
C GLY A 47 -6.20 -0.62 20.59
N LYS A 48 -6.58 -0.77 19.31
CA LYS A 48 -5.76 -1.40 18.24
C LYS A 48 -4.26 -1.07 18.38
N THR A 49 -3.93 0.20 18.14
CA THR A 49 -2.57 0.78 18.12
C THR A 49 -1.86 0.72 19.48
N GLU A 50 -2.63 0.72 20.58
CA GLU A 50 -2.09 0.58 21.94
C GLU A 50 -1.60 -0.85 22.18
N THR A 51 -2.43 -1.83 21.81
CA THR A 51 -2.14 -3.26 21.95
C THR A 51 -1.01 -3.70 21.03
N MET A 52 -0.95 -3.16 19.81
CA MET A 52 0.17 -3.35 18.88
C MET A 52 1.50 -2.80 19.43
N ALA A 53 1.51 -1.60 20.01
CA ALA A 53 2.70 -1.04 20.63
C ALA A 53 3.15 -1.86 21.86
N SER A 54 2.22 -2.30 22.71
CA SER A 54 2.55 -3.17 23.84
C SER A 54 3.05 -4.55 23.42
N ARG A 55 2.58 -5.11 22.29
CA ARG A 55 3.14 -6.33 21.70
C ARG A 55 4.60 -6.16 21.30
N VAL A 56 4.97 -5.04 20.67
CA VAL A 56 6.38 -4.77 20.31
C VAL A 56 7.27 -4.84 21.55
N LEU A 57 6.88 -4.16 22.62
CA LEU A 57 7.65 -4.12 23.86
C LEU A 57 7.75 -5.49 24.53
N TRP A 58 6.67 -6.29 24.49
CA TRP A 58 6.71 -7.64 25.03
C TRP A 58 7.63 -8.59 24.24
N LEU A 59 7.67 -8.44 22.91
CA LEU A 59 8.60 -9.20 22.06
C LEU A 59 10.06 -8.78 22.33
N LEU A 60 10.33 -7.48 22.47
CA LEU A 60 11.65 -6.95 22.83
C LEU A 60 12.10 -7.42 24.23
N ALA A 61 11.27 -7.20 25.26
CA ALA A 61 11.59 -7.50 26.65
C ALA A 61 11.82 -9.00 26.92
N ASN A 62 11.16 -9.87 26.17
CA ASN A 62 11.35 -11.32 26.23
C ASN A 62 12.43 -11.83 25.24
N GLY A 63 13.25 -10.95 24.67
CA GLY A 63 14.39 -11.31 23.81
C GLY A 63 14.02 -12.02 22.50
N ARG A 64 12.79 -11.81 22.00
CA ARG A 64 12.26 -12.51 20.82
C ARG A 64 12.63 -11.86 19.50
N VAL A 65 13.01 -10.59 19.52
CA VAL A 65 13.40 -9.79 18.36
C VAL A 65 14.27 -8.62 18.82
N GLY A 66 15.18 -8.13 17.97
CA GLY A 66 15.87 -6.85 18.18
C GLY A 66 15.06 -5.67 17.62
N VAL A 67 15.40 -4.44 18.01
CA VAL A 67 14.63 -3.24 17.59
C VAL A 67 14.55 -3.04 16.06
N PRO A 68 15.59 -3.29 15.26
CA PRO A 68 15.51 -3.22 13.79
C PRO A 68 14.64 -4.31 13.15
N GLY A 69 14.39 -5.42 13.87
CA GLY A 69 13.65 -6.59 13.38
C GLY A 69 12.13 -6.40 13.29
N ILE A 70 11.65 -5.18 13.52
CA ILE A 70 10.22 -4.83 13.60
C ILE A 70 9.84 -3.95 12.41
N LEU A 71 8.87 -4.44 11.62
CA LEU A 71 8.21 -3.69 10.55
C LEU A 71 6.77 -3.34 10.96
N GLY A 72 6.40 -2.07 10.88
CA GLY A 72 5.03 -1.61 11.12
C GLY A 72 4.48 -0.85 9.92
N LEU A 73 3.39 -1.35 9.34
CA LEU A 73 2.73 -0.77 8.16
C LEU A 73 1.35 -0.23 8.53
N THR A 74 1.05 0.97 8.03
CA THR A 74 -0.20 1.70 8.29
C THR A 74 -0.76 2.32 7.01
N PHE A 75 -2.05 2.67 6.99
CA PHE A 75 -2.68 3.29 5.83
C PHE A 75 -2.27 4.77 5.60
N THR A 76 -1.86 5.51 6.64
CA THR A 76 -1.57 6.96 6.53
C THR A 76 -0.24 7.36 7.17
N ARG A 77 0.44 8.36 6.58
CA ARG A 77 1.70 8.92 7.11
C ARG A 77 1.53 9.46 8.54
N LYS A 78 0.33 9.93 8.90
CA LYS A 78 0.01 10.35 10.27
C LYS A 78 -0.01 9.16 11.23
N ALA A 79 -0.70 8.07 10.88
CA ALA A 79 -0.73 6.86 11.70
C ALA A 79 0.69 6.26 11.87
N ALA A 80 1.48 6.20 10.80
CA ALA A 80 2.90 5.80 10.87
C ALA A 80 3.70 6.65 11.87
N GLY A 81 3.58 7.98 11.81
CA GLY A 81 4.26 8.88 12.74
C GLY A 81 3.78 8.77 14.20
N GLU A 82 2.47 8.64 14.43
CA GLU A 82 1.90 8.47 15.78
C GLU A 82 2.22 7.10 16.39
N LEU A 83 2.30 6.03 15.58
CA LEU A 83 2.73 4.70 16.01
C LEU A 83 4.24 4.63 16.25
N GLY A 84 5.04 5.15 15.32
CA GLY A 84 6.51 5.16 15.44
C GLY A 84 6.97 5.95 16.64
N LYS A 85 6.39 7.15 16.87
CA LYS A 85 6.64 7.92 18.08
C LYS A 85 6.26 7.13 19.34
N ARG A 86 5.07 6.53 19.40
CA ARG A 86 4.58 5.74 20.55
C ARG A 86 5.50 4.55 20.87
N ILE A 87 6.01 3.87 19.86
CA ILE A 87 6.94 2.75 20.06
C ILE A 87 8.29 3.27 20.57
N GLY A 88 8.88 4.29 19.91
CA GLY A 88 10.17 4.86 20.34
C GLY A 88 10.16 5.40 21.77
N GLU A 89 9.13 6.17 22.16
CA GLU A 89 8.95 6.66 23.53
C GLU A 89 8.91 5.54 24.58
N ARG A 90 8.41 4.35 24.20
CA ARG A 90 8.30 3.19 25.10
C ARG A 90 9.50 2.26 25.07
N ILE A 91 10.25 2.20 23.97
CA ILE A 91 11.54 1.51 23.93
C ILE A 91 12.51 2.19 24.91
N ALA A 92 12.54 3.52 24.94
CA ALA A 92 13.30 4.28 25.94
C ALA A 92 12.82 4.05 27.38
N GLN A 93 11.51 3.86 27.61
CA GLN A 93 10.99 3.46 28.93
C GLN A 93 11.41 2.03 29.32
N LEU A 94 11.51 1.13 28.34
CA LEU A 94 11.91 -0.26 28.53
C LEU A 94 13.42 -0.40 28.81
N GLU A 95 14.23 0.41 28.13
CA GLU A 95 15.66 0.62 28.41
C GLU A 95 15.85 1.16 29.84
N ALA A 96 15.21 2.29 30.17
CA ALA A 96 15.35 2.94 31.48
C ALA A 96 14.85 2.09 32.66
N ALA A 97 13.98 1.11 32.40
CA ALA A 97 13.53 0.11 33.38
C ALA A 97 14.48 -1.10 33.51
N GLY A 98 15.53 -1.20 32.68
CA GLY A 98 16.45 -2.35 32.66
C GLY A 98 15.84 -3.62 32.06
N LEU A 99 14.82 -3.48 31.19
CA LEU A 99 14.02 -4.59 30.66
C LEU A 99 14.31 -4.92 29.19
N LEU A 100 15.21 -4.20 28.53
CA LEU A 100 15.78 -4.63 27.25
C LEU A 100 16.93 -5.63 27.49
N PRO A 101 16.92 -6.81 26.83
CA PRO A 101 18.00 -7.77 26.95
C PRO A 101 19.17 -7.44 26.01
N GLY A 102 20.38 -7.36 26.56
CA GLY A 102 21.62 -7.10 25.81
C GLY A 102 22.01 -5.62 25.78
N GLU A 103 22.97 -5.28 24.92
CA GLU A 103 23.36 -3.89 24.66
C GLU A 103 22.33 -3.25 23.71
N PHE A 104 21.73 -2.14 24.12
CA PHE A 104 20.83 -1.33 23.29
C PHE A 104 21.61 -0.23 22.58
N ASP A 105 21.55 -0.18 21.25
CA ASP A 105 22.07 0.97 20.48
C ASP A 105 21.00 2.08 20.43
N PRO A 106 21.26 3.30 20.94
CA PRO A 106 20.32 4.43 20.82
C PRO A 106 19.98 4.85 19.37
N PHE A 107 20.73 4.36 18.36
CA PHE A 107 20.44 4.56 16.95
C PHE A 107 19.54 3.47 16.33
N ASP A 108 19.30 2.36 17.03
CA ASP A 108 18.39 1.30 16.55
C ASP A 108 16.93 1.80 16.58
N ALA A 109 16.26 1.70 15.42
CA ALA A 109 14.87 2.15 15.25
C ALA A 109 14.02 1.11 14.51
N PRO A 110 12.76 0.87 14.94
CA PRO A 110 11.84 0.00 14.24
C PRO A 110 11.35 0.67 12.94
N THR A 111 11.19 -0.10 11.88
CA THR A 111 10.76 0.43 10.57
C THR A 111 9.24 0.64 10.56
N ILE A 112 8.78 1.82 10.98
CA ILE A 112 7.35 2.19 10.98
C ILE A 112 7.03 3.14 9.82
N THR A 113 6.14 2.73 8.91
CA THR A 113 5.88 3.45 7.65
C THR A 113 4.46 3.20 7.11
N THR A 114 4.21 3.56 5.85
CA THR A 114 2.94 3.28 5.14
C THR A 114 3.13 2.19 4.10
N TYR A 115 2.07 1.42 3.81
CA TYR A 115 2.09 0.34 2.82
C TYR A 115 2.75 0.75 1.49
N ASN A 116 2.33 1.87 0.89
CA ASN A 116 2.87 2.33 -0.40
C ASN A 116 4.32 2.83 -0.29
N ALA A 117 4.72 3.42 0.83
CA ALA A 117 6.10 3.83 1.04
C ALA A 117 7.04 2.62 1.17
N PHE A 118 6.63 1.60 1.93
CA PHE A 118 7.34 0.34 2.03
C PHE A 118 7.44 -0.37 0.67
N ALA A 119 6.34 -0.49 -0.07
CA ALA A 119 6.34 -1.06 -1.41
C ALA A 119 7.27 -0.29 -2.37
N ASN A 120 7.26 1.04 -2.35
CA ASN A 120 8.20 1.85 -3.12
C ASN A 120 9.67 1.63 -2.72
N THR A 121 9.98 1.41 -1.43
CA THR A 121 11.34 1.00 -1.00
C THR A 121 11.69 -0.37 -1.56
N VAL A 122 10.84 -1.39 -1.37
CA VAL A 122 11.07 -2.75 -1.92
C VAL A 122 11.27 -2.71 -3.44
N PHE A 123 10.50 -1.90 -4.18
CA PHE A 123 10.71 -1.66 -5.60
C PHE A 123 12.06 -1.01 -5.90
N ARG A 124 12.38 0.14 -5.28
CA ARG A 124 13.60 0.91 -5.58
C ARG A 124 14.87 0.13 -5.30
N ASP A 125 14.93 -0.52 -4.14
CA ASP A 125 16.09 -1.30 -3.69
C ASP A 125 16.38 -2.50 -4.62
N ASN A 126 15.41 -2.90 -5.46
CA ASN A 126 15.46 -4.09 -6.31
C ASN A 126 15.10 -3.82 -7.79
N ALA A 127 15.00 -2.56 -8.22
CA ALA A 127 14.34 -2.19 -9.49
C ALA A 127 14.98 -2.87 -10.73
N LEU A 128 16.28 -3.11 -10.68
CA LEU A 128 17.04 -3.79 -11.74
C LEU A 128 16.58 -5.25 -11.98
N LEU A 129 16.02 -5.93 -10.96
CA LEU A 129 15.49 -7.29 -11.10
C LEU A 129 14.24 -7.37 -12.00
N VAL A 130 13.54 -6.24 -12.19
CA VAL A 130 12.41 -6.09 -13.11
C VAL A 130 12.73 -5.17 -14.30
N GLY A 131 14.01 -4.95 -14.58
CA GLY A 131 14.47 -4.15 -15.72
C GLY A 131 14.16 -2.64 -15.61
N ARG A 132 13.97 -2.12 -14.39
CA ARG A 132 13.64 -0.70 -14.15
C ARG A 132 14.75 0.03 -13.40
N GLU A 133 14.82 1.34 -13.58
CA GLU A 133 15.73 2.22 -12.85
C GLU A 133 15.17 2.58 -11.47
N ALA A 134 16.00 2.56 -10.43
CA ALA A 134 15.58 2.91 -9.06
C ALA A 134 15.16 4.40 -8.91
N GLU A 135 15.70 5.27 -9.77
CA GLU A 135 15.40 6.70 -9.82
C GLU A 135 14.43 7.08 -10.97
N ALA A 136 13.73 6.09 -11.54
CA ALA A 136 12.77 6.27 -12.63
C ALA A 136 11.81 7.45 -12.39
N THR A 137 11.57 8.24 -13.43
CA THR A 137 10.83 9.50 -13.31
C THR A 137 9.36 9.24 -12.98
N VAL A 138 8.93 9.74 -11.81
CA VAL A 138 7.56 9.55 -11.34
C VAL A 138 6.60 10.49 -12.08
N LEU A 139 5.70 9.90 -12.86
CA LEU A 139 4.65 10.63 -13.56
C LEU A 139 3.58 11.16 -12.59
N GLY A 140 3.39 12.48 -12.58
CA GLY A 140 2.20 13.10 -12.03
C GLY A 140 0.99 12.98 -12.96
N GLU A 141 -0.22 13.09 -12.41
CA GLU A 141 -1.49 12.90 -13.15
C GLU A 141 -1.59 13.69 -14.47
N PRO A 142 -1.19 14.98 -14.57
CA PRO A 142 -1.26 15.72 -15.83
C PRO A 142 -0.32 15.17 -16.91
N SER A 143 0.87 14.69 -16.52
CA SER A 143 1.87 14.11 -17.43
C SER A 143 1.46 12.72 -17.90
N ALA A 144 0.88 11.91 -17.00
CA ALA A 144 0.26 10.64 -17.36
C ALA A 144 -0.89 10.84 -18.36
N TRP A 145 -1.76 11.84 -18.12
CA TRP A 145 -2.84 12.20 -19.04
C TRP A 145 -2.32 12.68 -20.39
N GLN A 146 -1.30 13.54 -20.43
CA GLN A 146 -0.69 13.97 -21.70
C GLN A 146 -0.08 12.80 -22.49
N LEU A 147 0.57 11.86 -21.81
CA LEU A 147 1.17 10.68 -22.44
C LEU A 147 0.09 9.74 -23.01
N ALA A 148 -0.95 9.43 -22.23
CA ALA A 148 -2.10 8.63 -22.67
C ALA A 148 -2.88 9.34 -23.79
N ARG A 149 -3.08 10.67 -23.70
CA ARG A 149 -3.77 11.45 -24.73
C ARG A 149 -3.03 11.43 -26.07
N GLY A 150 -1.70 11.47 -26.02
CA GLY A 150 -0.83 11.33 -27.18
C GLY A 150 -0.88 9.92 -27.79
N LEU A 151 -1.05 8.87 -26.97
CA LEU A 151 -1.26 7.50 -27.45
C LEU A 151 -2.62 7.37 -28.15
N VAL A 152 -3.72 7.79 -27.50
CA VAL A 152 -5.07 7.81 -28.08
C VAL A 152 -5.11 8.59 -29.40
N ALA A 153 -4.44 9.73 -29.48
CA ALA A 153 -4.37 10.56 -30.69
C ALA A 153 -3.59 9.94 -31.87
N ARG A 154 -2.82 8.87 -31.66
CA ARG A 154 -2.06 8.15 -32.70
C ARG A 154 -2.58 6.74 -32.96
N SER A 155 -3.65 6.30 -32.28
CA SER A 155 -4.22 4.99 -32.52
C SER A 155 -4.89 4.93 -33.90
N LEU A 156 -4.69 3.81 -34.59
CA LEU A 156 -5.31 3.50 -35.90
C LEU A 156 -6.35 2.36 -35.76
N ASP A 157 -6.84 2.11 -34.54
CA ASP A 157 -7.83 1.09 -34.25
C ASP A 157 -9.26 1.61 -34.49
N ASP A 158 -9.86 1.21 -35.60
CA ASP A 158 -11.22 1.57 -36.00
C ASP A 158 -12.29 1.22 -34.95
N ARG A 159 -12.03 0.24 -34.06
CA ARG A 159 -12.93 -0.11 -32.95
C ARG A 159 -13.14 1.08 -32.02
N LEU A 160 -12.14 1.94 -31.84
CA LEU A 160 -12.22 3.14 -30.98
C LEU A 160 -13.19 4.19 -31.55
N ALA A 161 -13.26 4.33 -32.87
CA ALA A 161 -14.22 5.23 -33.51
C ALA A 161 -15.67 4.73 -33.33
N GLN A 162 -15.87 3.41 -33.37
CA GLN A 162 -17.17 2.76 -33.17
C GLN A 162 -17.70 2.94 -31.73
N LEU A 163 -16.84 3.22 -30.73
CA LEU A 163 -17.28 3.49 -29.36
C LEU A 163 -18.01 4.83 -29.17
N GLY A 164 -17.98 5.75 -30.15
CA GLY A 164 -18.63 7.07 -30.07
C GLY A 164 -18.09 8.01 -28.97
N LYS A 165 -17.02 7.63 -28.27
CA LYS A 165 -16.43 8.38 -27.14
C LYS A 165 -15.49 9.47 -27.64
N SER A 166 -15.45 10.60 -26.95
CA SER A 166 -14.47 11.65 -27.25
C SER A 166 -13.04 11.18 -26.92
N PRO A 167 -12.00 11.67 -27.60
CA PRO A 167 -10.61 11.28 -27.33
C PRO A 167 -10.17 11.55 -25.88
N ASP A 168 -10.75 12.56 -25.23
CA ASP A 168 -10.45 12.90 -23.83
C ASP A 168 -11.12 11.88 -22.87
N ALA A 169 -12.33 11.41 -23.19
CA ALA A 169 -13.01 10.33 -22.46
C ALA A 169 -12.33 8.96 -22.66
N LEU A 170 -11.84 8.67 -23.88
CA LEU A 170 -11.00 7.50 -24.14
C LEU A 170 -9.70 7.56 -23.33
N THR A 171 -9.07 8.74 -23.25
CA THR A 171 -7.84 8.95 -22.47
C THR A 171 -8.07 8.69 -20.98
N GLN A 172 -9.17 9.21 -20.42
CA GLN A 172 -9.52 8.96 -19.03
C GLN A 172 -9.79 7.47 -18.78
N ALA A 173 -10.53 6.81 -19.67
CA ALA A 173 -10.80 5.37 -19.57
C ALA A 173 -9.51 4.51 -19.63
N VAL A 174 -8.52 4.88 -20.43
CA VAL A 174 -7.21 4.19 -20.49
C VAL A 174 -6.44 4.32 -19.17
N LEU A 175 -6.41 5.51 -18.57
CA LEU A 175 -5.78 5.73 -17.26
C LEU A 175 -6.48 4.92 -16.17
N ASP A 176 -7.81 5.00 -16.09
CA ASP A 176 -8.58 4.36 -15.02
C ASP A 176 -8.54 2.84 -15.14
N LEU A 177 -8.62 2.29 -16.36
CA LEU A 177 -8.48 0.86 -16.63
C LEU A 177 -7.07 0.35 -16.31
N GLY A 178 -6.02 1.03 -16.78
CA GLY A 178 -4.63 0.65 -16.49
C GLY A 178 -4.32 0.64 -15.00
N ARG A 179 -4.83 1.64 -14.26
CA ARG A 179 -4.69 1.72 -12.80
C ARG A 179 -5.49 0.63 -12.08
N ALA A 180 -6.73 0.37 -12.49
CA ALA A 180 -7.55 -0.72 -11.94
C ALA A 180 -6.93 -2.11 -12.19
N MET A 181 -6.35 -2.33 -13.38
CA MET A 181 -5.62 -3.57 -13.69
C MET A 181 -4.39 -3.76 -12.79
N GLY A 182 -3.65 -2.68 -12.49
CA GLY A 182 -2.55 -2.72 -11.52
C GLY A 182 -3.02 -3.01 -10.09
N GLU A 183 -4.04 -2.29 -9.60
CA GLU A 183 -4.57 -2.40 -8.24
C GLU A 183 -5.18 -3.79 -7.94
N HIS A 184 -5.78 -4.42 -8.95
CA HIS A 184 -6.37 -5.76 -8.87
C HIS A 184 -5.44 -6.89 -9.35
N VAL A 185 -4.24 -6.57 -9.86
CA VAL A 185 -3.30 -7.50 -10.51
C VAL A 185 -3.96 -8.34 -11.61
N ALA A 186 -4.80 -7.69 -12.42
CA ALA A 186 -5.59 -8.32 -13.47
C ALA A 186 -4.80 -8.42 -14.79
N ALA A 187 -4.64 -9.63 -15.31
CA ALA A 187 -4.00 -9.86 -16.61
C ALA A 187 -4.85 -9.30 -17.76
N PRO A 188 -4.26 -8.66 -18.80
CA PRO A 188 -4.98 -8.12 -19.94
C PRO A 188 -5.96 -9.11 -20.60
N ASP A 189 -5.53 -10.36 -20.80
CA ASP A 189 -6.35 -11.41 -21.41
C ASP A 189 -7.50 -11.86 -20.52
N ALA A 190 -7.35 -11.79 -19.19
CA ALA A 190 -8.45 -12.08 -18.27
C ALA A 190 -9.53 -10.98 -18.35
N VAL A 191 -9.15 -9.72 -18.55
CA VAL A 191 -10.11 -8.61 -18.76
C VAL A 191 -10.80 -8.72 -20.12
N ARG A 192 -10.07 -9.12 -21.18
CA ARG A 192 -10.65 -9.40 -22.50
C ARG A 192 -11.65 -10.56 -22.45
N ALA A 193 -11.26 -11.70 -21.85
CA ALA A 193 -12.13 -12.87 -21.69
C ALA A 193 -13.35 -12.59 -20.76
N GLU A 194 -13.21 -11.73 -19.75
CA GLU A 194 -14.35 -11.26 -18.95
C GLU A 194 -15.36 -10.49 -19.82
N ALA A 195 -14.87 -9.58 -20.67
CA ALA A 195 -15.72 -8.79 -21.56
C ALA A 195 -16.45 -9.66 -22.61
N GLU A 196 -15.76 -10.64 -23.19
CA GLU A 196 -16.35 -11.63 -24.10
C GLU A 196 -17.41 -12.50 -23.38
N ARG A 197 -17.10 -13.02 -22.19
CA ARG A 197 -18.07 -13.80 -21.40
C ARG A 197 -19.28 -12.96 -20.98
N PHE A 198 -19.10 -11.66 -20.71
CA PHE A 198 -20.19 -10.76 -20.36
C PHE A 198 -21.06 -10.41 -21.58
N ALA A 199 -20.48 -10.31 -22.79
CA ALA A 199 -21.25 -10.14 -24.03
C ALA A 199 -22.22 -11.31 -24.26
N GLY A 200 -21.78 -12.54 -23.97
CA GLY A 200 -22.60 -13.76 -24.05
C GLY A 200 -23.84 -13.79 -23.14
N LEU A 201 -24.06 -12.79 -22.28
CA LEU A 201 -25.34 -12.61 -21.57
C LEU A 201 -26.52 -12.35 -22.53
N LEU A 202 -26.26 -11.85 -23.75
CA LEU A 202 -27.29 -11.62 -24.77
C LEU A 202 -27.70 -12.90 -25.52
N ASP A 203 -26.83 -13.91 -25.54
CA ASP A 203 -27.11 -15.22 -26.13
C ASP A 203 -27.93 -16.14 -25.20
N LEU A 204 -28.10 -15.75 -23.94
CA LEU A 204 -28.91 -16.49 -22.96
C LEU A 204 -30.40 -16.43 -23.33
N PRO A 205 -31.16 -17.54 -23.15
CA PRO A 205 -32.56 -17.62 -23.58
C PRO A 205 -33.48 -16.72 -22.74
N ALA A 206 -33.71 -15.50 -23.19
CA ALA A 206 -34.61 -14.51 -22.55
C ALA A 206 -36.11 -14.87 -22.62
N GLY A 207 -36.46 -16.01 -23.24
CA GLY A 207 -37.84 -16.45 -23.44
C GLY A 207 -38.63 -15.50 -24.35
N LYS A 208 -39.88 -15.18 -23.99
CA LYS A 208 -40.71 -14.22 -24.72
C LYS A 208 -40.48 -12.75 -24.32
N ARG A 209 -39.36 -12.42 -23.65
CA ARG A 209 -39.07 -11.06 -23.15
C ARG A 209 -37.84 -10.49 -23.86
N THR A 210 -37.92 -9.23 -24.25
CA THR A 210 -36.75 -8.45 -24.66
C THR A 210 -35.78 -8.31 -23.50
N PRO A 211 -34.45 -8.32 -23.72
CA PRO A 211 -33.46 -7.99 -22.69
C PRO A 211 -33.76 -6.65 -22.01
N TYR A 212 -33.49 -6.55 -20.71
CA TYR A 212 -33.67 -5.30 -19.97
C TYR A 212 -32.68 -4.23 -20.49
N ALA A 213 -33.13 -2.98 -20.62
CA ALA A 213 -32.27 -1.87 -21.06
C ALA A 213 -31.01 -1.68 -20.20
N SER A 214 -31.09 -2.00 -18.90
CA SER A 214 -29.94 -2.01 -17.98
C SER A 214 -28.91 -3.11 -18.30
N VAL A 215 -29.35 -4.26 -18.83
CA VAL A 215 -28.45 -5.33 -19.28
C VAL A 215 -27.81 -4.96 -20.61
N LEU A 216 -28.59 -4.40 -21.56
CA LEU A 216 -28.07 -3.92 -22.84
C LEU A 216 -26.98 -2.86 -22.65
N ALA A 217 -27.24 -1.83 -21.84
CA ALA A 217 -26.26 -0.77 -21.55
C ALA A 217 -25.04 -1.28 -20.75
N ALA A 218 -25.21 -2.28 -19.88
CA ALA A 218 -24.09 -2.91 -19.19
C ALA A 218 -23.21 -3.72 -20.16
N VAL A 219 -23.82 -4.50 -21.06
CA VAL A 219 -23.10 -5.26 -22.09
C VAL A 219 -22.36 -4.32 -23.04
N GLU A 220 -23.02 -3.28 -23.57
CA GLU A 220 -22.39 -2.24 -24.39
C GLU A 220 -21.16 -1.62 -23.70
N SER A 221 -21.29 -1.25 -22.41
CA SER A 221 -20.19 -0.66 -21.64
C SER A 221 -19.04 -1.63 -21.35
N VAL A 222 -19.29 -2.94 -21.27
CA VAL A 222 -18.29 -3.97 -20.96
C VAL A 222 -17.63 -4.51 -22.22
N SER A 223 -18.39 -4.74 -23.30
CA SER A 223 -17.87 -5.10 -24.63
C SER A 223 -17.01 -3.99 -25.25
N ALA A 224 -17.08 -2.76 -24.75
CA ALA A 224 -16.16 -1.67 -25.09
C ALA A 224 -14.76 -1.80 -24.46
N LEU A 225 -14.51 -2.75 -23.56
CA LEU A 225 -13.24 -2.89 -22.84
C LEU A 225 -12.04 -3.36 -23.71
N PRO A 226 -12.14 -4.35 -24.62
CA PRO A 226 -10.96 -4.88 -25.32
C PRO A 226 -10.05 -3.83 -25.99
N PRO A 227 -10.54 -2.88 -26.83
CA PRO A 227 -9.67 -1.84 -27.40
C PRO A 227 -9.13 -0.85 -26.36
N LEU A 228 -9.77 -0.71 -25.19
CA LEU A 228 -9.25 0.08 -24.07
C LEU A 228 -8.17 -0.68 -23.30
N VAL A 229 -8.27 -2.02 -23.17
CA VAL A 229 -7.21 -2.88 -22.62
C VAL A 229 -5.98 -2.80 -23.51
N ASP A 230 -6.16 -2.87 -24.84
CA ASP A 230 -5.07 -2.79 -25.81
C ASP A 230 -4.32 -1.44 -25.69
N LEU A 231 -5.04 -0.33 -25.53
CA LEU A 231 -4.46 0.99 -25.24
C LEU A 231 -3.81 1.08 -23.84
N ALA A 232 -4.36 0.42 -22.82
CA ALA A 232 -3.79 0.40 -21.47
C ALA A 232 -2.47 -0.39 -21.41
N VAL A 233 -2.36 -1.48 -22.16
CA VAL A 233 -1.10 -2.23 -22.37
C VAL A 233 -0.08 -1.36 -23.10
N ALA A 234 -0.43 -0.78 -24.25
CA ALA A 234 0.46 0.10 -25.00
C ALA A 234 0.88 1.36 -24.20
N PHE A 235 0.06 1.82 -23.26
CA PHE A 235 0.41 2.88 -22.32
C PHE A 235 1.43 2.42 -21.26
N ALA A 236 1.31 1.21 -20.73
CA ALA A 236 2.28 0.63 -19.81
C ALA A 236 3.64 0.38 -20.49
N GLU A 237 3.63 -0.15 -21.72
CA GLU A 237 4.83 -0.30 -22.57
C GLU A 237 5.48 1.06 -22.88
N LEU A 238 4.69 2.09 -23.20
CA LEU A 238 5.20 3.44 -23.46
C LEU A 238 5.76 4.13 -22.21
N LYS A 239 5.30 3.75 -21.00
CA LYS A 239 5.95 4.15 -19.74
C LYS A 239 7.31 3.45 -19.59
N GLU A 240 7.36 2.15 -19.82
CA GLU A 240 8.58 1.32 -19.74
C GLU A 240 9.69 1.80 -20.69
N GLN A 241 9.37 1.96 -21.98
CA GLN A 241 10.26 2.44 -23.04
C GLN A 241 10.86 3.85 -22.78
N ARG A 242 10.38 4.56 -21.76
CA ARG A 242 10.76 5.93 -21.40
C ARG A 242 11.33 6.06 -19.98
N GLY A 243 11.50 4.96 -19.23
CA GLY A 243 11.95 5.01 -17.83
C GLY A 243 10.95 5.69 -16.89
N LEU A 244 9.65 5.61 -17.20
CA LEU A 244 8.57 6.29 -16.47
C LEU A 244 7.80 5.32 -15.56
N VAL A 245 7.36 5.82 -14.40
CA VAL A 245 6.59 5.07 -13.40
C VAL A 245 5.49 5.98 -12.84
N GLU A 246 4.25 5.52 -12.73
CA GLU A 246 3.21 6.22 -11.95
C GLU A 246 3.24 5.76 -10.48
N PHE A 247 2.71 6.58 -9.56
CA PHE A 247 2.56 6.19 -8.16
C PHE A 247 1.69 4.93 -7.97
N SER A 248 0.72 4.69 -8.86
CA SER A 248 -0.08 3.45 -8.92
C SER A 248 0.75 2.21 -9.24
N ASP A 249 1.81 2.35 -10.03
CA ASP A 249 2.59 1.23 -10.51
C ASP A 249 3.50 0.66 -9.41
N GLN A 250 3.87 1.48 -8.41
CA GLN A 250 4.90 1.15 -7.41
C GLN A 250 4.62 -0.13 -6.62
N VAL A 251 3.35 -0.40 -6.29
CA VAL A 251 2.97 -1.63 -5.55
C VAL A 251 2.95 -2.86 -6.47
N ALA A 252 2.55 -2.68 -7.73
CA ALA A 252 2.56 -3.74 -8.74
C ALA A 252 4.00 -4.11 -9.16
N LEU A 253 4.89 -3.12 -9.31
CA LEU A 253 6.32 -3.32 -9.59
C LEU A 253 7.03 -3.99 -8.39
N ALA A 254 6.72 -3.60 -7.16
CA ALA A 254 7.20 -4.29 -5.96
C ALA A 254 6.72 -5.75 -5.90
N LEU A 255 5.49 -6.03 -6.33
CA LEU A 255 4.98 -7.40 -6.44
C LEU A 255 5.73 -8.20 -7.52
N GLN A 256 5.98 -7.61 -8.70
CA GLN A 256 6.76 -8.25 -9.77
C GLN A 256 8.19 -8.60 -9.31
N VAL A 257 8.84 -7.73 -8.53
CA VAL A 257 10.13 -8.01 -7.89
C VAL A 257 10.05 -9.26 -7.01
N VAL A 258 9.03 -9.36 -6.17
CA VAL A 258 8.87 -10.45 -5.18
C VAL A 258 8.47 -11.78 -5.83
N GLU A 259 7.65 -11.74 -6.89
CA GLU A 259 7.27 -12.94 -7.65
C GLU A 259 8.38 -13.42 -8.60
N GLY A 260 9.18 -12.50 -9.16
CA GLY A 260 10.34 -12.82 -9.99
C GLY A 260 11.57 -13.26 -9.21
N SER A 261 11.76 -12.74 -7.98
CA SER A 261 12.92 -13.05 -7.13
C SER A 261 12.52 -13.43 -5.70
N PRO A 262 12.31 -14.74 -5.42
CA PRO A 262 12.04 -15.25 -4.08
C PRO A 262 13.14 -14.97 -3.05
N GLN A 263 14.34 -14.53 -3.47
CA GLN A 263 15.40 -14.11 -2.56
C GLN A 263 14.99 -12.85 -1.77
N VAL A 264 14.35 -11.88 -2.43
CA VAL A 264 13.93 -10.61 -1.80
C VAL A 264 12.95 -10.86 -0.65
N ALA A 265 12.09 -11.88 -0.79
CA ALA A 265 11.19 -12.32 0.28
C ALA A 265 11.90 -13.09 1.41
N ARG A 266 13.07 -13.69 1.18
CA ARG A 266 13.90 -14.28 2.25
C ARG A 266 14.61 -13.17 3.02
N ASP A 267 15.33 -12.29 2.32
CA ASP A 267 16.10 -11.19 2.91
C ASP A 267 15.20 -10.29 3.78
N LEU A 268 13.98 -9.99 3.32
CA LEU A 268 13.02 -9.18 4.07
C LEU A 268 12.38 -9.91 5.26
N ARG A 269 12.26 -11.25 5.26
CA ARG A 269 11.83 -12.02 6.45
C ARG A 269 12.94 -12.15 7.49
N GLU A 270 14.17 -12.32 7.05
CA GLU A 270 15.35 -12.37 7.91
C GLU A 270 15.61 -11.00 8.56
N ARG A 271 15.43 -9.91 7.80
CA ARG A 271 15.46 -8.53 8.31
C ARG A 271 14.26 -8.17 9.19
N PHE A 272 13.05 -8.64 8.86
CA PHE A 272 11.81 -8.31 9.58
C PHE A 272 11.04 -9.57 10.01
N PRO A 273 11.53 -10.31 11.03
CA PRO A 273 10.83 -11.48 11.56
C PRO A 273 9.48 -11.14 12.23
N VAL A 274 9.27 -9.88 12.63
CA VAL A 274 8.02 -9.38 13.23
C VAL A 274 7.42 -8.28 12.35
N VAL A 275 6.17 -8.50 11.91
CA VAL A 275 5.47 -7.57 11.01
C VAL A 275 4.09 -7.21 11.57
N LEU A 276 3.77 -5.93 11.62
CA LEU A 276 2.49 -5.41 12.10
C LEU A 276 1.77 -4.66 10.97
N LEU A 277 0.50 -5.01 10.72
CA LEU A 277 -0.34 -4.42 9.66
C LEU A 277 -1.56 -3.74 10.31
N ASP A 278 -1.57 -2.41 10.40
CA ASP A 278 -2.67 -1.62 10.97
C ASP A 278 -3.69 -1.18 9.90
N GLU A 279 -4.96 -1.11 10.28
CA GLU A 279 -6.11 -0.84 9.40
C GLU A 279 -6.15 -1.78 8.17
N TYR A 280 -5.89 -3.06 8.39
CA TYR A 280 -5.75 -4.07 7.33
C TYR A 280 -7.00 -4.22 6.44
N GLN A 281 -8.19 -3.81 6.92
CA GLN A 281 -9.44 -3.82 6.14
C GLN A 281 -9.46 -2.85 4.94
N ASP A 282 -8.55 -1.88 4.90
CA ASP A 282 -8.44 -0.88 3.85
C ASP A 282 -7.24 -1.16 2.91
N THR A 283 -6.62 -2.34 3.02
CA THR A 283 -5.62 -2.82 2.05
C THR A 283 -6.26 -3.23 0.73
N SER A 284 -5.55 -3.04 -0.37
CA SER A 284 -5.98 -3.48 -1.71
C SER A 284 -5.54 -4.91 -2.05
N VAL A 285 -5.96 -5.39 -3.23
CA VAL A 285 -5.60 -6.74 -3.73
C VAL A 285 -4.10 -6.84 -4.01
N VAL A 286 -3.51 -5.88 -4.73
CA VAL A 286 -2.06 -5.85 -5.01
C VAL A 286 -1.23 -5.73 -3.72
N GLN A 287 -1.67 -4.91 -2.75
CA GLN A 287 -1.03 -4.81 -1.44
C GLN A 287 -1.09 -6.13 -0.67
N THR A 288 -2.26 -6.79 -0.63
CA THR A 288 -2.42 -8.09 0.06
C THR A 288 -1.54 -9.17 -0.58
N ARG A 289 -1.52 -9.26 -1.92
CA ARG A 289 -0.68 -10.22 -2.65
C ARG A 289 0.81 -9.97 -2.43
N LEU A 290 1.26 -8.72 -2.42
CA LEU A 290 2.63 -8.33 -2.08
C LEU A 290 3.01 -8.75 -0.66
N LEU A 291 2.18 -8.41 0.34
CA LEU A 291 2.46 -8.71 1.75
C LEU A 291 2.43 -10.21 2.04
N ALA A 292 1.52 -10.96 1.42
CA ALA A 292 1.49 -12.42 1.51
C ALA A 292 2.72 -13.06 0.85
N GLY A 293 3.13 -12.60 -0.34
CA GLY A 293 4.36 -13.03 -1.00
C GLY A 293 5.60 -12.74 -0.14
N LEU A 294 5.66 -11.57 0.49
CA LEU A 294 6.75 -11.18 1.36
C LEU A 294 6.77 -11.93 2.71
N PHE A 295 5.63 -12.16 3.37
CA PHE A 295 5.63 -12.53 4.80
C PHE A 295 4.75 -13.74 5.19
N ARG A 296 4.30 -14.56 4.23
CA ARG A 296 3.62 -15.83 4.55
C ARG A 296 4.46 -16.70 5.50
N GLY A 297 3.82 -17.15 6.59
CA GLY A 297 4.43 -17.99 7.63
C GLY A 297 5.30 -17.25 8.65
N ALA A 298 5.54 -15.95 8.50
CA ALA A 298 6.26 -15.14 9.49
C ALA A 298 5.32 -14.68 10.63
N ALA A 299 5.87 -14.01 11.66
CA ALA A 299 5.08 -13.47 12.78
C ALA A 299 4.35 -12.16 12.37
N VAL A 300 3.41 -12.29 11.43
CA VAL A 300 2.58 -11.20 10.91
C VAL A 300 1.33 -11.03 11.78
N MET A 301 1.13 -9.84 12.35
CA MET A 301 -0.12 -9.49 13.02
C MET A 301 -0.92 -8.50 12.17
N GLY A 302 -2.03 -8.98 11.58
CA GLY A 302 -3.03 -8.15 10.92
C GLY A 302 -4.07 -7.64 11.91
N VAL A 303 -4.31 -6.33 11.94
CA VAL A 303 -5.28 -5.68 12.84
C VAL A 303 -6.30 -4.90 12.02
N GLY A 304 -7.59 -5.08 12.30
CA GLY A 304 -8.64 -4.39 11.55
C GLY A 304 -10.05 -4.68 12.03
N ASP A 305 -11.03 -4.10 11.35
CA ASP A 305 -12.48 -4.31 11.58
C ASP A 305 -13.20 -4.31 10.22
N PRO A 306 -13.89 -5.40 9.82
CA PRO A 306 -14.55 -5.45 8.52
C PRO A 306 -15.65 -4.38 8.37
N HIS A 307 -16.24 -3.90 9.47
CA HIS A 307 -17.25 -2.84 9.47
C HIS A 307 -16.66 -1.42 9.38
N GLN A 308 -15.33 -1.30 9.35
CA GLN A 308 -14.61 -0.04 9.14
C GLN A 308 -13.97 0.05 7.73
N SER A 309 -14.13 -0.97 6.87
CA SER A 309 -13.64 -0.95 5.48
C SER A 309 -14.45 0.05 4.65
N ILE A 310 -13.87 1.22 4.37
CA ILE A 310 -14.54 2.34 3.68
C ILE A 310 -13.84 2.74 2.37
N TYR A 311 -12.62 2.26 2.12
CA TYR A 311 -11.86 2.59 0.91
C TYR A 311 -12.13 1.64 -0.28
N GLY A 312 -13.29 0.98 -0.34
CA GLY A 312 -13.65 0.06 -1.43
C GLY A 312 -13.59 0.69 -2.84
N PHE A 313 -13.86 2.00 -2.95
CA PHE A 313 -13.68 2.80 -4.18
C PHE A 313 -12.21 2.97 -4.62
N ARG A 314 -11.25 2.43 -3.85
CA ARG A 314 -9.81 2.39 -4.13
C ARG A 314 -9.27 0.96 -4.21
N GLY A 315 -10.13 -0.02 -4.45
CA GLY A 315 -9.75 -1.43 -4.57
C GLY A 315 -9.53 -2.17 -3.24
N ALA A 316 -9.84 -1.55 -2.09
CA ALA A 316 -9.87 -2.24 -0.81
C ALA A 316 -11.06 -3.21 -0.72
N SER A 317 -10.94 -4.25 0.11
CA SER A 317 -12.02 -5.23 0.30
C SER A 317 -12.09 -5.78 1.71
N ALA A 318 -13.27 -5.71 2.32
CA ALA A 318 -13.57 -6.36 3.60
C ALA A 318 -13.34 -7.88 3.58
N ALA A 319 -13.33 -8.52 2.40
CA ALA A 319 -12.98 -9.93 2.24
C ALA A 319 -11.52 -10.24 2.61
N ASN A 320 -10.62 -9.24 2.60
CA ASN A 320 -9.20 -9.45 2.89
C ASN A 320 -8.97 -9.97 4.32
N LEU A 321 -9.76 -9.53 5.31
CA LEU A 321 -9.68 -10.07 6.68
C LEU A 321 -10.02 -11.56 6.74
N GLY A 322 -10.98 -12.02 5.92
CA GLY A 322 -11.30 -13.44 5.80
C GLY A 322 -10.19 -14.23 5.10
N ARG A 323 -9.55 -13.62 4.08
CA ARG A 323 -8.47 -14.24 3.32
C ARG A 323 -7.13 -14.26 4.05
N PHE A 324 -6.86 -13.33 4.97
CA PHE A 324 -5.64 -13.29 5.80
C PHE A 324 -5.30 -14.66 6.40
N LEU A 325 -6.34 -15.37 6.86
CA LEU A 325 -6.31 -16.68 7.50
C LEU A 325 -5.83 -17.82 6.57
N VAL A 326 -5.69 -17.55 5.28
CA VAL A 326 -5.17 -18.45 4.22
C VAL A 326 -3.94 -17.85 3.55
N ASP A 327 -3.94 -16.53 3.31
CA ASP A 327 -2.90 -15.83 2.58
C ASP A 327 -1.57 -15.72 3.34
N PHE A 328 -1.62 -15.62 4.68
CA PHE A 328 -0.43 -15.57 5.55
C PHE A 328 -0.12 -16.89 6.26
N ALA A 329 -1.02 -17.87 6.23
CA ALA A 329 -0.82 -19.17 6.85
C ALA A 329 0.42 -19.88 6.28
N ALA A 330 1.20 -20.55 7.14
CA ALA A 330 2.35 -21.32 6.68
C ALA A 330 1.90 -22.43 5.70
N PRO A 331 2.67 -22.75 4.64
CA PRO A 331 2.35 -23.87 3.76
C PRO A 331 2.37 -25.20 4.55
N PRO A 332 1.57 -26.21 4.16
CA PRO A 332 1.58 -27.53 4.79
C PRO A 332 2.99 -28.14 4.79
N ALA A 333 3.40 -28.79 5.89
CA ALA A 333 4.73 -29.38 6.00
C ALA A 333 4.82 -30.72 5.22
N ALA A 334 3.74 -31.49 5.22
CA ALA A 334 3.57 -32.70 4.41
C ALA A 334 2.35 -32.63 3.47
N ARG A 335 2.35 -33.49 2.44
CA ARG A 335 1.19 -33.64 1.53
C ARG A 335 0.01 -34.27 2.27
N GLY A 336 -1.11 -33.54 2.34
CA GLY A 336 -2.33 -33.99 3.02
C GLY A 336 -2.60 -33.27 4.34
N GLU A 337 -1.64 -32.50 4.86
CA GLU A 337 -1.85 -31.59 5.99
C GLU A 337 -2.59 -30.32 5.55
N GLY A 338 -3.25 -29.66 6.51
CA GLY A 338 -3.78 -28.31 6.32
C GLY A 338 -2.68 -27.24 6.31
N PRO A 339 -3.02 -25.99 5.95
CA PRO A 339 -2.12 -24.86 6.19
C PRO A 339 -1.86 -24.70 7.69
N GLY A 340 -0.71 -24.12 8.03
CA GLY A 340 -0.30 -23.90 9.42
C GLY A 340 -1.25 -22.98 10.20
N PRO A 341 -1.18 -23.02 11.55
CA PRO A 341 -2.07 -22.24 12.40
C PRO A 341 -1.99 -20.74 12.11
N VAL A 342 -3.13 -20.07 12.27
CA VAL A 342 -3.25 -18.60 12.26
C VAL A 342 -4.06 -18.20 13.50
N GLY A 343 -3.43 -17.49 14.42
CA GLY A 343 -4.06 -17.02 15.65
C GLY A 343 -5.23 -16.08 15.35
N ARG A 344 -6.31 -16.15 16.13
CA ARG A 344 -7.49 -15.29 15.98
C ARG A 344 -7.83 -14.68 17.33
N TYR A 345 -7.90 -13.36 17.38
CA TYR A 345 -8.14 -12.60 18.59
C TYR A 345 -9.19 -11.51 18.34
N ALA A 346 -9.90 -11.10 19.38
CA ALA A 346 -10.87 -10.02 19.32
C ALA A 346 -10.54 -8.95 20.36
N LEU A 347 -10.73 -7.68 20.00
CA LEU A 347 -10.68 -6.54 20.92
C LEU A 347 -12.06 -5.84 20.88
N ALA A 348 -12.97 -6.28 21.74
CA ALA A 348 -14.35 -5.82 21.85
C ALA A 348 -14.51 -4.66 22.84
N THR A 349 -13.57 -4.53 23.78
CA THR A 349 -13.63 -3.57 24.88
C THR A 349 -13.22 -2.15 24.43
N SER A 350 -14.20 -1.29 24.15
CA SER A 350 -14.02 0.09 23.70
C SER A 350 -13.80 1.08 24.86
N TRP A 351 -12.70 1.83 24.78
CA TRP A 351 -12.30 2.85 25.77
C TRP A 351 -12.84 4.24 25.44
N ARG A 352 -13.12 4.49 24.15
CA ARG A 352 -13.50 5.80 23.61
C ARG A 352 -14.98 6.13 23.87
N ASN A 353 -15.86 5.15 23.72
CA ASN A 353 -17.29 5.39 23.56
C ASN A 353 -18.10 5.14 24.86
N ALA A 354 -19.28 5.75 24.95
CA ALA A 354 -20.25 5.47 26.02
C ALA A 354 -21.23 4.36 25.60
N GLU A 355 -21.82 3.68 26.59
CA GLU A 355 -22.72 2.54 26.39
C GLU A 355 -23.85 2.80 25.38
N SER A 356 -24.54 3.94 25.46
CA SER A 356 -25.62 4.30 24.54
C SER A 356 -25.15 4.46 23.08
N VAL A 357 -23.93 4.93 22.86
CA VAL A 357 -23.32 5.04 21.53
C VAL A 357 -22.95 3.66 21.00
N LEU A 358 -22.40 2.79 21.86
CA LEU A 358 -22.10 1.40 21.51
C LEU A 358 -23.37 0.58 21.26
N ALA A 359 -24.46 0.81 22.00
CA ALA A 359 -25.74 0.16 21.77
C ALA A 359 -26.30 0.49 20.38
N ALA A 360 -26.29 1.77 20.00
CA ALA A 360 -26.71 2.21 18.66
C ALA A 360 -25.78 1.68 17.54
N ALA A 361 -24.45 1.73 17.73
CA ALA A 361 -23.49 1.22 16.76
C ALA A 361 -23.63 -0.30 16.56
N ASN A 362 -23.70 -1.07 17.64
CA ASN A 362 -23.93 -2.52 17.59
C ASN A 362 -25.23 -2.86 16.87
N ALA A 363 -26.33 -2.14 17.13
CA ALA A 363 -27.61 -2.37 16.47
C ALA A 363 -27.58 -2.05 14.97
N LEU A 364 -26.75 -1.10 14.53
CA LEU A 364 -26.57 -0.76 13.13
C LEU A 364 -25.75 -1.81 12.36
N VAL A 365 -24.70 -2.36 12.97
CA VAL A 365 -23.82 -3.35 12.32
C VAL A 365 -24.26 -4.80 12.50
N ASP A 366 -25.19 -5.09 13.41
CA ASP A 366 -25.70 -6.44 13.69
C ASP A 366 -26.15 -7.25 12.44
N PRO A 367 -26.86 -6.67 11.44
CA PRO A 367 -27.13 -7.35 10.17
C PRO A 367 -25.88 -7.65 9.33
N LEU A 368 -24.87 -6.79 9.39
CA LEU A 368 -23.60 -6.96 8.69
C LEU A 368 -22.72 -8.02 9.38
N SER A 369 -22.70 -8.05 10.72
CA SER A 369 -22.00 -9.08 11.49
C SER A 369 -22.51 -10.48 11.18
N ARG A 370 -23.83 -10.66 10.96
CA ARG A 370 -24.41 -11.94 10.51
C ARG A 370 -24.01 -12.35 9.09
N ALA A 371 -23.61 -11.41 8.24
CA ALA A 371 -23.18 -11.67 6.86
C ALA A 371 -21.64 -11.71 6.71
N SER A 372 -20.89 -11.42 7.78
CA SER A 372 -19.42 -11.38 7.76
C SER A 372 -18.83 -12.78 7.80
N ALA A 373 -17.88 -13.04 6.90
CA ALA A 373 -17.06 -14.26 6.93
C ALA A 373 -16.09 -14.32 8.13
N VAL A 374 -15.87 -13.18 8.81
CA VAL A 374 -15.04 -13.05 10.01
C VAL A 374 -15.93 -12.69 11.20
N PRO A 375 -15.93 -13.46 12.30
CA PRO A 375 -16.69 -13.12 13.50
C PRO A 375 -16.25 -11.76 14.07
N VAL A 376 -17.21 -10.89 14.35
CA VAL A 376 -16.99 -9.58 14.99
C VAL A 376 -17.72 -9.57 16.33
N GLU A 377 -16.99 -9.43 17.42
CA GLU A 377 -17.59 -9.37 18.75
C GLU A 377 -18.35 -8.06 18.99
N ARG A 378 -19.48 -8.17 19.72
CA ARG A 378 -20.31 -7.03 20.10
C ARG A 378 -19.55 -6.11 21.06
N LEU A 379 -19.40 -4.84 20.68
CA LEU A 379 -18.56 -3.88 21.39
C LEU A 379 -19.12 -3.49 22.76
N ARG A 380 -18.24 -3.44 23.78
CA ARG A 380 -18.56 -3.22 25.20
C ARG A 380 -17.79 -2.01 25.73
N PRO A 381 -18.32 -1.20 26.66
CA PRO A 381 -17.58 -0.07 27.22
C PRO A 381 -16.60 -0.55 28.30
N ALA A 382 -15.33 -0.12 28.24
CA ALA A 382 -14.26 -0.55 29.16
C ALA A 382 -14.48 -0.23 30.65
N ARG A 383 -15.46 0.63 30.95
CA ARG A 383 -16.06 0.81 32.28
C ARG A 383 -17.54 1.10 32.09
N ALA A 384 -18.37 0.75 33.06
CA ALA A 384 -19.73 1.25 33.19
C ALA A 384 -19.73 2.77 33.51
N ARG A 385 -19.35 3.59 32.52
CA ARG A 385 -19.45 5.05 32.58
C ARG A 385 -20.93 5.37 32.73
N ARG A 386 -21.35 5.88 33.90
CA ARG A 386 -22.72 6.37 34.16
C ARG A 386 -23.27 7.04 32.91
N PRO A 387 -24.49 6.68 32.43
CA PRO A 387 -24.99 7.15 31.15
C PRO A 387 -24.86 8.66 31.09
N ALA A 388 -24.11 9.13 30.10
CA ALA A 388 -23.79 10.54 29.99
C ALA A 388 -25.09 11.33 29.93
N ARG A 389 -25.35 12.19 30.94
CA ARG A 389 -26.47 13.14 30.97
C ARG A 389 -26.23 14.23 29.93
N SER A 390 -26.22 13.81 28.67
CA SER A 390 -26.37 14.65 27.50
C SER A 390 -27.81 15.13 27.49
N SER A 391 -28.06 16.19 28.26
CA SER A 391 -29.14 17.12 27.95
C SER A 391 -28.80 17.80 26.61
N TRP A 392 -28.94 17.04 25.53
CA TRP A 392 -29.09 17.60 24.19
C TRP A 392 -30.23 18.60 24.31
N PRO A 393 -30.00 19.91 24.11
CA PRO A 393 -31.09 20.86 24.11
C PRO A 393 -32.03 20.44 22.98
N THR A 394 -33.27 20.06 23.32
CA THR A 394 -34.29 19.69 22.33
C THR A 394 -34.30 20.76 21.25
N PRO A 395 -34.08 20.40 19.96
CA PRO A 395 -33.86 21.39 18.92
C PRO A 395 -35.06 22.32 18.86
N ARG A 396 -34.84 23.59 19.23
CA ARG A 396 -35.90 24.62 19.23
C ARG A 396 -36.59 24.56 17.87
N PRO A 397 -37.93 24.38 17.82
CA PRO A 397 -38.63 24.16 16.56
C PRO A 397 -38.38 25.36 15.65
N CYS A 398 -37.64 25.13 14.56
CA CYS A 398 -37.27 26.18 13.63
C CYS A 398 -38.55 26.84 13.10
N PRO A 399 -38.69 28.18 13.18
CA PRO A 399 -39.96 28.84 12.88
C PRO A 399 -40.40 28.53 11.45
N ARG A 400 -41.62 27.97 11.32
CA ARG A 400 -42.15 27.40 10.07
C ARG A 400 -42.35 28.44 8.95
N ARG A 401 -41.26 28.86 8.29
CA ARG A 401 -41.34 29.44 6.94
C ARG A 401 -41.87 28.35 6.00
N ARG A 402 -43.14 28.47 5.62
CA ARG A 402 -43.80 27.59 4.64
C ARG A 402 -43.09 27.70 3.28
N MET A 403 -42.14 26.80 3.00
CA MET A 403 -41.71 26.57 1.62
C MET A 403 -42.86 25.91 0.87
N ARG A 404 -43.52 26.70 0.01
CA ARG A 404 -44.65 26.27 -0.81
C ARG A 404 -44.13 25.52 -2.04
N TRP A 405 -43.84 24.24 -1.88
CA TRP A 405 -43.44 23.36 -2.98
C TRP A 405 -44.44 23.47 -4.14
N ARG A 406 -44.01 24.04 -5.27
CA ARG A 406 -44.72 23.89 -6.55
C ARG A 406 -44.43 22.47 -7.06
N ARG A 407 -45.47 21.67 -7.27
CA ARG A 407 -45.34 20.45 -8.08
C ARG A 407 -45.15 20.89 -9.54
N GLY A 408 -44.07 20.42 -10.15
CA GLY A 408 -43.75 20.57 -11.56
C GLY A 408 -42.79 19.45 -11.94
N SER A 409 -43.32 18.40 -12.55
CA SER A 409 -42.57 17.21 -12.97
C SER A 409 -41.97 17.45 -14.37
N PRO A 410 -40.64 17.34 -14.55
CA PRO A 410 -40.03 17.47 -15.87
C PRO A 410 -40.15 16.16 -16.66
N THR A 411 -40.72 16.23 -17.86
CA THR A 411 -40.55 15.22 -18.91
C THR A 411 -39.32 15.57 -19.76
N PRO A 412 -38.46 14.60 -20.12
CA PRO A 412 -37.27 14.87 -20.93
C PRO A 412 -37.58 14.81 -22.43
N SER A 413 -37.38 15.92 -23.14
CA SER A 413 -37.35 15.96 -24.61
C SER A 413 -36.52 17.15 -25.11
N ASP A 414 -35.59 16.85 -26.01
CA ASP A 414 -34.78 17.74 -26.86
C ASP A 414 -33.70 18.66 -26.24
N PRO A 415 -32.55 18.87 -26.94
CA PRO A 415 -31.38 19.57 -26.40
C PRO A 415 -31.36 21.09 -26.70
N PRO A 416 -30.71 21.91 -25.85
CA PRO A 416 -30.57 23.35 -26.09
C PRO A 416 -29.48 23.65 -27.14
N ALA A 417 -29.87 24.29 -28.25
CA ALA A 417 -28.93 24.81 -29.24
C ALA A 417 -28.11 26.01 -28.72
N ALA A 418 -26.87 26.17 -29.21
CA ALA A 418 -25.97 27.23 -28.77
C ALA A 418 -26.32 28.61 -29.36
N ARG A 419 -26.27 29.68 -28.55
CA ARG A 419 -26.15 31.08 -29.01
C ARG A 419 -25.70 32.05 -27.90
N GLY A 420 -24.74 32.91 -28.23
CA GLY A 420 -24.79 34.35 -27.92
C GLY A 420 -24.65 34.84 -26.46
N ALA A 421 -23.40 35.06 -26.06
CA ALA A 421 -22.91 35.97 -25.00
C ALA A 421 -23.84 37.09 -24.42
N SER A 422 -23.72 37.33 -23.11
CA SER A 422 -23.51 38.70 -22.58
C SER A 422 -22.85 38.68 -21.18
N ARG A 423 -22.20 39.79 -20.79
CA ARG A 423 -21.43 39.93 -19.54
C ARG A 423 -22.31 40.17 -18.32
N ARG A 424 -22.01 39.53 -17.18
CA ARG A 424 -22.28 40.08 -15.83
C ARG A 424 -21.08 39.82 -14.88
N PRO A 425 -20.81 40.72 -13.91
CA PRO A 425 -19.54 40.73 -13.17
C PRO A 425 -19.50 39.77 -11.98
N ARG A 426 -18.30 39.31 -11.62
CA ARG A 426 -18.02 38.64 -10.35
C ARG A 426 -18.21 39.63 -9.19
N ARG A 427 -18.94 39.23 -8.14
CA ARG A 427 -18.90 39.90 -6.84
C ARG A 427 -17.96 39.13 -5.91
N SER A 428 -16.92 39.78 -5.41
CA SER A 428 -16.16 39.31 -4.26
C SER A 428 -16.93 39.58 -2.97
N CYS A 429 -16.84 38.66 -2.00
CA CYS A 429 -17.34 38.88 -0.65
C CYS A 429 -16.17 39.35 0.24
N SER A 430 -16.05 40.66 0.42
CA SER A 430 -15.15 41.25 1.43
C SER A 430 -15.84 41.28 2.79
N ALA A 431 -15.18 40.80 3.83
CA ALA A 431 -15.65 40.98 5.21
C ALA A 431 -15.15 42.33 5.77
N PRO A 432 -15.96 43.07 6.56
CA PRO A 432 -15.53 44.30 7.21
C PRO A 432 -14.91 44.04 8.59
N ASP A 433 -13.78 44.70 8.87
CA ASP A 433 -13.12 44.67 10.18
C ASP A 433 -13.95 45.36 11.29
N ARG A 434 -13.71 44.94 12.54
CA ARG A 434 -14.13 45.67 13.76
C ARG A 434 -13.00 45.64 14.80
N PRO A 435 -12.59 46.78 15.38
CA PRO A 435 -11.51 46.83 16.36
C PRO A 435 -11.97 46.42 17.77
N CYS A 436 -11.02 45.97 18.61
CA CYS A 436 -11.23 45.75 20.04
C CYS A 436 -11.05 47.04 20.86
N PRO A 437 -11.74 47.21 22.00
CA PRO A 437 -11.56 48.35 22.89
C PRO A 437 -10.31 48.23 23.78
N PRO A 438 -9.73 49.35 24.25
CA PRO A 438 -8.56 49.37 25.14
C PRO A 438 -8.94 49.21 26.63
N SER A 439 -7.97 48.82 27.47
CA SER A 439 -8.15 48.71 28.92
C SER A 439 -6.93 49.11 29.75
N GLY A 440 -7.13 49.99 30.73
CA GLY A 440 -6.20 50.38 31.80
C GLY A 440 -6.85 51.46 32.69
N PRO A 441 -6.21 51.94 33.77
CA PRO A 441 -4.94 51.53 34.38
C PRO A 441 -5.11 50.80 35.73
N ARG A 442 -4.01 50.54 36.46
CA ARG A 442 -3.99 49.87 37.79
C ARG A 442 -4.35 50.81 38.95
N SER A 443 -4.75 50.25 40.10
CA SER A 443 -4.60 50.96 41.40
C SER A 443 -4.30 50.04 42.61
N ARG A 444 -3.43 50.56 43.50
CA ARG A 444 -3.20 50.22 44.93
C ARG A 444 -2.45 48.90 45.31
N ARG A 445 -1.96 48.92 46.57
CA ARG A 445 -0.92 48.13 47.29
C ARG A 445 -1.55 47.61 48.64
N PRO A 446 -0.88 46.94 49.63
CA PRO A 446 0.58 46.73 49.88
C PRO A 446 1.03 45.31 50.38
N GLY A 447 2.32 45.16 50.75
CA GLY A 447 2.88 44.03 51.56
C GLY A 447 4.01 43.26 50.86
N CYS A 448 5.32 43.58 50.89
CA CYS A 448 6.30 43.91 51.95
C CYS A 448 7.06 42.71 52.58
N ARG A 449 8.25 42.37 52.01
CA ARG A 449 9.55 41.94 52.60
C ARG A 449 10.48 41.55 51.42
N THR A 450 11.56 42.26 51.09
CA THR A 450 12.95 42.25 51.66
C THR A 450 13.66 40.89 51.54
N ALA A 451 14.93 40.77 51.11
CA ALA A 451 16.02 41.77 51.01
C ALA A 451 17.05 41.48 49.86
N SER A 452 18.05 42.37 49.73
CA SER A 452 19.44 42.22 49.20
C SER A 452 19.76 41.24 48.06
N SER A 453 20.34 41.58 46.90
CA SER A 453 21.39 42.57 46.48
C SER A 453 22.80 41.95 46.28
N ASP A 454 23.58 42.60 45.40
CA ASP A 454 25.03 42.50 45.20
C ASP A 454 25.63 41.21 44.59
N SER A 455 26.78 41.23 43.90
CA SER A 455 27.32 42.20 42.90
C SER A 455 28.56 41.61 42.20
N ALA A 456 28.61 41.73 40.87
CA ALA A 456 29.75 42.13 40.01
C ALA A 456 31.20 41.62 40.23
N GLY A 457 31.85 41.22 39.12
CA GLY A 457 33.30 41.01 39.00
C GLY A 457 33.70 40.81 37.52
N CYS A 458 34.83 41.38 37.07
CA CYS A 458 35.15 41.51 35.64
C CYS A 458 36.58 41.08 35.25
N SER A 459 36.69 40.42 34.08
CA SER A 459 37.86 40.41 33.17
C SER A 459 39.18 39.77 33.65
N PRO A 460 40.18 39.52 32.75
CA PRO A 460 40.21 39.68 31.28
C PRO A 460 40.54 38.38 30.50
N SER A 461 40.54 38.48 29.16
CA SER A 461 40.98 37.42 28.21
C SER A 461 42.50 37.46 27.93
N PRO A 462 43.06 36.48 27.18
CA PRO A 462 43.14 36.69 25.72
C PRO A 462 42.90 35.45 24.82
N ARG A 463 42.46 35.77 23.59
CA ARG A 463 42.60 35.15 22.24
C ARG A 463 43.33 33.78 22.12
N SER A 464 42.99 32.87 21.20
CA SER A 464 42.53 33.10 19.80
C SER A 464 41.82 31.90 19.13
N SER A 465 41.06 32.17 18.04
CA SER A 465 40.81 31.32 16.83
C SER A 465 40.28 29.86 16.98
N THR A 466 39.31 29.36 16.22
CA THR A 466 38.60 29.88 15.01
C THR A 466 37.28 29.12 14.75
N SER A 467 36.44 29.69 13.88
CA SER A 467 35.30 29.05 13.18
C SER A 467 34.06 28.69 14.02
N SER A 468 32.90 29.18 13.58
CA SER A 468 31.58 28.78 14.07
C SER A 468 30.53 29.06 13.00
N ALA A 469 29.64 28.11 12.73
CA ALA A 469 28.42 28.33 11.96
C ALA A 469 27.38 27.25 12.28
N ALA A 470 26.21 27.65 12.80
CA ALA A 470 25.05 26.79 12.98
C ALA A 470 23.76 27.61 12.89
N CYS A 471 22.70 27.00 12.34
CA CYS A 471 21.30 27.45 12.33
C CYS A 471 20.97 28.89 11.87
N GLY A 472 20.19 29.01 10.79
CA GLY A 472 19.55 30.27 10.41
C GLY A 472 18.28 30.03 9.58
N CYS A 473 17.11 30.17 10.19
CA CYS A 473 15.82 30.06 9.51
C CYS A 473 15.29 31.45 9.15
N CYS A 474 14.93 31.72 7.89
CA CYS A 474 14.00 32.81 7.58
C CYS A 474 13.33 32.73 6.20
N THR A 475 12.19 33.44 6.13
CA THR A 475 11.28 33.65 5.00
C THR A 475 11.92 34.23 3.74
N ILE A 476 11.42 33.84 2.56
CA ILE A 476 11.64 34.54 1.28
C ILE A 476 10.42 35.39 0.91
N ARG A 477 10.68 36.62 0.42
CA ARG A 477 9.69 37.62 0.00
C ARG A 477 10.04 38.07 -1.44
N ARG A 478 9.04 38.28 -2.32
CA ARG A 478 9.25 38.75 -3.71
C ARG A 478 9.72 40.21 -3.78
N PRO A 479 10.65 40.50 -4.70
CA PRO A 479 10.48 41.48 -5.80
C PRO A 479 10.31 40.73 -7.15
N ALA A 480 9.67 41.20 -8.22
CA ALA A 480 9.63 42.52 -8.89
C ALA A 480 10.82 42.75 -9.86
N ALA A 481 10.53 43.26 -11.06
CA ALA A 481 11.44 43.29 -12.21
C ALA A 481 11.75 44.73 -12.69
N PRO A 482 12.77 44.92 -13.55
CA PRO A 482 12.89 46.08 -14.44
C PRO A 482 12.70 45.70 -15.93
N SER A 483 12.78 46.69 -16.82
CA SER A 483 12.38 46.62 -18.25
C SER A 483 13.30 47.43 -19.20
N SER A 484 13.04 47.38 -20.52
CA SER A 484 13.72 48.06 -21.64
C SER A 484 15.01 47.35 -22.18
N ALA A 485 15.41 47.45 -23.47
CA ALA A 485 14.88 48.20 -24.63
C ALA A 485 15.13 47.51 -26.02
N CYS A 486 14.37 47.97 -27.03
CA CYS A 486 14.45 47.93 -28.51
C CYS A 486 15.55 47.15 -29.33
N SER A 487 15.07 46.28 -30.26
CA SER A 487 15.22 46.29 -31.76
C SER A 487 16.59 46.40 -32.50
N PRO A 488 16.74 46.00 -33.81
CA PRO A 488 15.88 45.18 -34.72
C PRO A 488 16.58 44.10 -35.63
N VAL A 489 15.71 43.33 -36.31
CA VAL A 489 15.76 42.43 -37.51
C VAL A 489 16.82 42.76 -38.62
N PRO A 490 17.51 41.76 -39.25
CA PRO A 490 17.07 41.00 -40.46
C PRO A 490 17.04 39.47 -40.25
N ALA A 491 16.30 38.56 -40.93
CA ALA A 491 15.52 38.50 -42.19
C ALA A 491 16.16 37.61 -43.30
N GLY A 492 15.43 36.57 -43.73
CA GLY A 492 15.82 35.57 -44.76
C GLY A 492 16.17 34.18 -44.17
N ALA A 493 15.87 33.03 -44.80
CA ALA A 493 15.07 32.77 -46.00
C ALA A 493 14.44 31.35 -45.95
N SER A 494 13.58 31.02 -46.92
CA SER A 494 12.78 29.78 -47.00
C SER A 494 13.49 28.59 -47.67
N ALA A 495 13.21 27.35 -47.24
CA ALA A 495 12.83 26.24 -48.15
C ALA A 495 12.52 24.90 -47.42
N SER A 496 11.68 24.08 -48.05
CA SER A 496 11.42 22.64 -47.84
C SER A 496 10.62 22.15 -49.07
N PRO A 497 10.40 20.84 -49.32
CA PRO A 497 11.05 19.63 -48.79
C PRO A 497 11.60 18.72 -49.93
N THR A 498 12.26 17.60 -49.61
CA THR A 498 12.10 16.33 -50.39
C THR A 498 12.66 15.09 -49.68
N SER A 499 12.01 13.97 -49.92
CA SER A 499 12.48 12.57 -49.84
C SER A 499 12.05 11.90 -51.19
N PRO A 500 12.25 10.61 -51.53
CA PRO A 500 12.65 9.45 -50.70
C PRO A 500 13.58 8.44 -51.43
N ARG A 501 13.46 7.14 -51.06
CA ARG A 501 14.12 5.90 -51.57
C ARG A 501 15.45 5.57 -50.86
N CYS A 502 15.66 4.39 -50.25
CA CYS A 502 15.38 2.96 -50.57
C CYS A 502 16.46 2.28 -51.42
N ALA A 503 17.32 1.49 -50.77
CA ALA A 503 18.09 0.36 -51.31
C ALA A 503 18.46 -0.60 -50.15
N THR A 504 18.78 -1.87 -50.46
CA THR A 504 18.91 -2.96 -49.46
C THR A 504 20.14 -3.84 -49.68
N TRP A 505 20.87 -4.13 -48.59
CA TRP A 505 21.74 -5.33 -48.43
C TRP A 505 22.94 -5.43 -49.40
N PRO A 506 23.89 -6.41 -49.26
CA PRO A 506 23.94 -7.53 -48.32
C PRO A 506 25.19 -7.57 -47.41
N ALA A 507 25.33 -8.66 -46.65
CA ALA A 507 26.50 -8.98 -45.83
C ALA A 507 27.65 -9.64 -46.65
N GLY A 508 28.86 -9.61 -46.09
CA GLY A 508 30.06 -10.31 -46.57
C GLY A 508 31.04 -10.56 -45.42
N SER A 509 31.87 -11.60 -45.50
CA SER A 509 32.63 -12.16 -44.37
C SER A 509 34.16 -12.15 -44.56
N SER A 510 34.86 -12.60 -43.49
CA SER A 510 36.17 -13.29 -43.51
C SER A 510 37.46 -12.53 -43.90
N THR A 511 38.41 -12.47 -42.95
CA THR A 511 39.88 -12.77 -43.01
C THR A 511 40.76 -12.21 -44.16
N GLU A 512 42.07 -11.90 -44.02
CA GLU A 512 43.07 -12.35 -43.02
C GLU A 512 44.29 -11.38 -42.84
N THR A 513 45.02 -11.62 -41.74
CA THR A 513 46.32 -11.12 -41.20
C THR A 513 47.44 -10.61 -42.14
N THR A 514 48.15 -9.54 -41.71
CA THR A 514 49.64 -9.35 -41.56
C THR A 514 50.05 -7.85 -41.67
N ARG A 515 51.21 -7.31 -41.20
CA ARG A 515 52.49 -7.85 -40.66
C ARG A 515 53.30 -6.80 -39.82
N SER A 516 53.95 -7.22 -38.72
CA SER A 516 55.28 -6.76 -38.21
C SER A 516 55.53 -5.27 -37.78
N ALA A 517 56.52 -4.88 -36.97
CA ALA A 517 57.64 -5.57 -36.28
C ALA A 517 58.19 -4.83 -35.02
N GLY A 518 58.81 -5.56 -34.07
CA GLY A 518 59.86 -5.09 -33.13
C GLY A 518 59.44 -4.44 -31.78
N SER A 519 60.16 -4.60 -30.66
CA SER A 519 61.29 -5.50 -30.34
C SER A 519 61.62 -5.60 -28.82
N THR A 520 61.87 -6.83 -28.31
CA THR A 520 62.77 -7.21 -27.15
C THR A 520 62.51 -6.64 -25.73
N THR A 521 62.73 -7.32 -24.58
CA THR A 521 63.60 -8.49 -24.25
C THR A 521 63.22 -9.21 -22.92
N ARG A 522 63.63 -10.50 -22.75
CA ARG A 522 63.71 -11.34 -21.49
C ARG A 522 62.36 -11.77 -20.88
N CYS A 523 62.01 -13.06 -20.64
CA CYS A 523 62.65 -14.22 -19.94
C CYS A 523 62.72 -14.06 -18.41
N ALA A 524 62.28 -14.99 -17.53
CA ALA A 524 61.49 -16.26 -17.59
C ALA A 524 60.91 -16.49 -16.14
N ALA A 525 60.39 -17.60 -15.58
CA ALA A 525 60.07 -19.02 -15.86
C ALA A 525 59.17 -19.50 -14.65
N SER A 526 58.58 -20.70 -14.45
CA SER A 526 58.24 -21.95 -15.19
C SER A 526 57.22 -22.77 -14.34
N CYS A 527 56.66 -23.91 -14.82
CA CYS A 527 55.58 -24.66 -14.15
C CYS A 527 55.98 -25.88 -13.26
N ALA A 528 55.10 -26.18 -12.27
CA ALA A 528 54.84 -27.38 -11.44
C ALA A 528 55.67 -28.70 -11.56
N PRO A 529 55.77 -29.47 -10.44
CA PRO A 529 55.55 -30.93 -10.52
C PRO A 529 54.91 -31.67 -9.30
N ARG A 530 54.09 -32.69 -9.62
CA ARG A 530 53.94 -34.06 -9.04
C ARG A 530 53.65 -34.32 -7.53
N SER A 531 52.91 -35.42 -7.30
CA SER A 531 52.57 -36.06 -6.00
C SER A 531 53.49 -37.25 -5.62
N PRO A 532 53.47 -37.71 -4.35
CA PRO A 532 53.82 -39.08 -3.95
C PRO A 532 52.63 -39.89 -3.35
N ARG A 533 52.89 -41.10 -2.81
CA ARG A 533 51.92 -42.21 -2.63
C ARG A 533 51.51 -42.57 -1.18
N ALA A 534 50.21 -42.86 -1.02
CA ALA A 534 49.54 -44.02 -0.38
C ALA A 534 49.98 -44.69 0.96
N ARG A 535 48.96 -44.92 1.83
CA ARG A 535 48.69 -46.12 2.69
C ARG A 535 47.16 -46.11 3.02
N THR A 536 46.33 -47.06 2.57
CA THR A 536 45.88 -48.33 3.24
C THR A 536 45.33 -48.13 4.67
N ALA A 537 44.16 -48.64 5.09
CA ALA A 537 43.34 -49.81 4.67
C ALA A 537 41.86 -49.43 4.31
N ARG A 538 41.05 -50.17 3.51
CA ARG A 538 40.31 -51.44 3.75
C ARG A 538 39.60 -51.48 5.13
N SER A 539 38.32 -51.84 5.29
CA SER A 539 37.42 -52.77 4.56
C SER A 539 35.93 -52.42 4.85
N SER A 540 34.85 -52.97 4.27
CA SER A 540 34.58 -53.79 3.05
C SER A 540 33.08 -53.71 2.66
N THR A 541 32.76 -53.99 1.39
CA THR A 541 31.41 -54.18 0.81
C THR A 541 30.94 -55.65 1.01
N PRO A 542 29.82 -56.21 0.43
CA PRO A 542 28.86 -55.74 -0.61
C PRO A 542 27.37 -56.03 -0.22
N SER A 543 26.32 -56.18 -1.06
CA SER A 543 26.19 -56.28 -2.54
C SER A 543 24.75 -56.00 -3.05
N THR A 544 24.65 -55.52 -4.31
CA THR A 544 23.57 -55.76 -5.31
C THR A 544 22.09 -55.44 -4.94
N SER A 545 21.13 -55.31 -5.87
CA SER A 545 21.12 -55.57 -7.32
C SER A 545 20.36 -54.50 -8.13
N SER A 546 20.29 -54.64 -9.46
CA SER A 546 19.69 -53.67 -10.38
C SER A 546 18.50 -54.26 -11.13
N ARG A 547 17.58 -53.40 -11.65
CA ARG A 547 17.26 -53.35 -13.11
C ARG A 547 16.19 -52.33 -13.54
N ARG A 548 16.44 -51.78 -14.74
CA ARG A 548 15.51 -51.39 -15.84
C ARG A 548 14.50 -50.23 -15.68
N ARG A 549 14.58 -49.31 -16.66
CA ARG A 549 13.48 -48.46 -17.17
C ARG A 549 12.59 -49.25 -18.16
N PRO A 550 11.44 -48.69 -18.56
CA PRO A 550 11.19 -48.47 -19.99
C PRO A 550 10.82 -47.02 -20.35
N ARG A 551 10.58 -46.77 -21.65
CA ARG A 551 10.02 -45.52 -22.24
C ARG A 551 8.72 -45.85 -23.00
N ALA A 552 7.68 -45.06 -22.80
CA ALA A 552 6.56 -44.76 -23.73
C ALA A 552 5.86 -43.49 -23.16
N THR A 553 5.44 -42.41 -23.84
CA THR A 553 4.90 -42.09 -25.18
C THR A 553 3.38 -42.24 -25.35
N ALA A 554 2.71 -41.08 -25.31
CA ALA A 554 1.51 -40.67 -26.06
C ALA A 554 0.08 -40.98 -25.54
N ALA A 555 -0.85 -40.18 -26.11
CA ALA A 555 -2.32 -40.30 -26.20
C ALA A 555 -3.23 -39.95 -24.99
N TRP A 556 -3.93 -38.81 -25.11
CA TRP A 556 -5.38 -38.71 -24.85
C TRP A 556 -6.13 -39.46 -25.98
N PRO A 557 -7.35 -40.03 -25.78
CA PRO A 557 -8.59 -39.26 -25.97
C PRO A 557 -9.74 -39.68 -24.99
N PRO A 558 -11.06 -39.78 -25.33
CA PRO A 558 -12.04 -38.81 -24.82
C PRO A 558 -13.25 -39.42 -24.06
N SER A 559 -13.96 -38.59 -23.29
CA SER A 559 -15.25 -38.95 -22.69
C SER A 559 -16.43 -38.56 -23.60
N ALA A 560 -17.19 -39.57 -24.06
CA ALA A 560 -18.38 -39.40 -24.89
C ALA A 560 -19.68 -39.29 -24.07
N ARG A 561 -20.75 -38.77 -24.70
CA ARG A 561 -22.05 -38.53 -24.05
C ARG A 561 -22.89 -39.80 -23.89
N THR A 562 -23.40 -40.02 -22.68
CA THR A 562 -24.78 -40.50 -22.41
C THR A 562 -25.29 -39.81 -21.14
N GLY A 563 -26.58 -39.59 -20.91
CA GLY A 563 -27.72 -39.90 -21.78
C GLY A 563 -28.88 -40.60 -21.07
N CYS A 564 -29.42 -40.03 -19.98
CA CYS A 564 -30.64 -40.54 -19.34
C CYS A 564 -31.50 -39.39 -18.77
N SER A 565 -32.80 -39.66 -18.64
CA SER A 565 -33.86 -38.73 -18.28
C SER A 565 -34.43 -38.99 -16.87
N GLY A 566 -35.09 -37.99 -16.28
CA GLY A 566 -35.79 -38.16 -15.01
C GLY A 566 -36.28 -36.83 -14.41
N CYS A 567 -37.56 -36.52 -14.57
CA CYS A 567 -38.20 -35.36 -13.95
C CYS A 567 -39.18 -35.81 -12.84
N ALA A 568 -39.02 -35.27 -11.63
CA ALA A 568 -40.08 -35.20 -10.61
C ALA A 568 -39.79 -34.02 -9.64
N PRO A 569 -40.79 -33.23 -9.19
CA PRO A 569 -40.55 -32.00 -8.43
C PRO A 569 -40.97 -32.06 -6.94
N SER A 570 -40.40 -31.14 -6.17
CA SER A 570 -40.97 -30.40 -5.02
C SER A 570 -41.92 -31.10 -4.03
N ALA A 571 -41.48 -31.14 -2.76
CA ALA A 571 -42.34 -30.99 -1.58
C ALA A 571 -41.62 -30.07 -0.57
N ALA A 572 -42.36 -29.45 0.36
CA ALA A 572 -41.83 -28.45 1.29
C ALA A 572 -41.76 -28.95 2.73
N SER A 573 -40.72 -28.53 3.45
CA SER A 573 -40.63 -28.36 4.91
C SER A 573 -39.42 -27.47 5.23
#